data_AF-A0A7W4DWS2-F1
#
_entry.id   AF-A0A7W4DWS2-F1
#
_cell.length_a   1.000
_cell.length_b   1.000
_cell.length_c   1.000
_cell.angle_alpha   90.00
_cell.angle_beta   90.00
_cell.angle_gamma   90.00
#
_symmetry.space_group_name_H-M   'P 1'
#
loop_
_entity.id
_entity.type
_entity.pdbx_description
1 polymer ?
#
loop_
_entity_poly.entity_id
_entity_poly.type
_entity_poly.pdbx_seq_one_letter_code
_entity_poly.pdbx_strand_id
1 'polypeptide(L)'
;MLKKVLKVMVALVIFGFILSAGEGAVCEAAQWKKARKTQEKVYDVSGFTGVNNKLQGIVEVSQGATLSVRGESSFEGLLDDLSLEVRQGILVVDASAEVRKEMSSLRSFPAFRLQVTLPRIEVLQLGGSGDMRVKTDIETERMSIALTGSGEIHTQGLRSSGRVDVTLSGSGDMQLKSIWGSELTINLSGSGDVSAGDLGVANGVTVRINGSGDLRVGNVESSELTLGLSGSGDLKVGQVKTKAFVSMQLSGSGDMNVGNVLGETLRMGINGSGEVNVSSAEVAKVEADLSTSGSIKVGGGKSDQSEVRLSGSGDIDLLKHTSGNANVRAVGSGDVGLCVTGEVSLEGSSSTASITITGGARIAGDRGLSINVK
;
A
#
# COMPACT_ATOMS: atom_id res chain seq x y z
N MET A 1 27.22 -54.69 47.72
CA MET A 1 26.29 -55.30 48.68
C MET A 1 26.23 -54.44 49.93
N LEU A 2 25.01 -54.02 50.33
CA LEU A 2 24.51 -53.81 51.70
C LEU A 2 25.35 -52.89 52.64
N LYS A 3 24.82 -51.85 53.31
CA LYS A 3 23.48 -51.61 53.84
C LYS A 3 23.31 -50.14 54.26
N LYS A 4 22.12 -49.62 53.96
CA LYS A 4 21.37 -48.54 54.64
C LYS A 4 21.31 -48.69 56.16
N VAL A 5 21.32 -47.57 56.91
CA VAL A 5 20.46 -47.18 58.08
C VAL A 5 20.72 -45.67 58.32
N LEU A 6 19.84 -44.66 58.23
CA LEU A 6 18.47 -44.31 58.70
C LEU A 6 18.28 -44.16 60.23
N LYS A 7 18.36 -42.91 60.72
CA LYS A 7 17.65 -42.32 61.89
C LYS A 7 17.46 -40.82 61.57
N VAL A 8 16.28 -40.30 61.21
CA VAL A 8 15.04 -40.00 61.97
C VAL A 8 15.17 -38.86 63.00
N MET A 9 14.52 -37.72 62.64
CA MET A 9 13.80 -36.66 63.41
C MET A 9 14.43 -36.09 64.70
N VAL A 10 14.37 -34.77 64.96
CA VAL A 10 13.18 -33.99 65.36
C VAL A 10 13.46 -32.48 65.24
N ALA A 11 12.39 -31.75 64.95
CA ALA A 11 12.27 -30.32 64.67
C ALA A 11 12.62 -29.37 65.83
N LEU A 12 13.04 -28.16 65.47
CA LEU A 12 12.80 -26.96 66.26
C LEU A 12 12.47 -25.80 65.32
N VAL A 13 11.16 -25.49 65.27
CA VAL A 13 10.60 -24.30 64.65
C VAL A 13 10.97 -23.12 65.56
N ILE A 14 11.74 -22.17 65.03
CA ILE A 14 11.79 -20.81 65.59
C ILE A 14 11.39 -19.85 64.48
N PHE A 15 10.21 -19.30 64.67
CA PHE A 15 9.60 -18.23 63.89
C PHE A 15 10.38 -16.94 64.16
N GLY A 16 11.31 -16.61 63.28
CA GLY A 16 12.08 -15.36 63.32
C GLY A 16 11.58 -14.41 62.24
N PHE A 17 10.60 -13.58 62.59
CA PHE A 17 10.19 -12.43 61.78
C PHE A 17 11.35 -11.42 61.79
N ILE A 18 12.10 -11.35 60.68
CA ILE A 18 13.01 -10.23 60.40
C ILE A 18 12.49 -9.55 59.13
N LEU A 19 11.82 -8.42 59.32
CA LEU A 19 11.71 -7.41 58.28
C LEU A 19 13.09 -6.79 58.07
N SER A 20 13.68 -6.95 56.89
CA SER A 20 14.52 -5.88 56.31
C SER A 20 14.76 -6.07 54.82
N ALA A 21 14.52 -4.98 54.09
CA ALA A 21 15.06 -4.62 52.78
C ALA A 21 14.57 -5.43 51.57
N GLY A 22 13.88 -4.72 50.68
CA GLY A 22 13.47 -5.24 49.38
C GLY A 22 14.66 -5.57 48.49
N GLU A 23 14.63 -6.77 47.93
CA GLU A 23 15.31 -7.08 46.68
C GLU A 23 14.29 -6.93 45.56
N GLY A 24 14.18 -5.69 45.08
CA GLY A 24 13.76 -5.46 43.72
C GLY A 24 14.79 -6.05 42.74
N ALA A 25 14.30 -6.39 41.56
CA ALA A 25 15.04 -6.81 40.38
C ALA A 25 15.61 -8.24 40.39
N VAL A 26 14.74 -9.22 40.14
CA VAL A 26 15.11 -10.28 39.18
C VAL A 26 15.17 -9.59 37.82
N CYS A 27 16.31 -8.99 37.49
CA CYS A 27 16.62 -8.57 36.14
C CYS A 27 16.97 -9.85 35.39
N GLU A 28 15.97 -10.44 34.75
CA GLU A 28 16.12 -11.52 33.78
C GLU A 28 17.15 -11.05 32.74
N ALA A 29 18.34 -11.66 32.78
CA ALA A 29 19.44 -11.25 31.93
C ALA A 29 19.00 -11.43 30.48
N ALA A 30 18.94 -10.33 29.71
CA ALA A 30 18.78 -10.41 28.28
C ALA A 30 19.81 -11.40 27.74
N GLN A 31 19.35 -12.40 26.97
CA GLN A 31 20.16 -13.51 26.43
C GLN A 31 21.46 -13.01 25.79
N TRP A 32 21.43 -11.81 25.20
CA TRP A 32 22.59 -11.15 24.61
C TRP A 32 23.11 -10.00 25.47
N LYS A 33 24.43 -10.01 25.72
CA LYS A 33 25.13 -8.91 26.40
C LYS A 33 25.63 -7.90 25.38
N LYS A 34 25.62 -6.62 25.75
CA LYS A 34 26.19 -5.55 24.93
C LYS A 34 27.69 -5.77 24.75
N ALA A 35 28.13 -5.84 23.50
CA ALA A 35 29.52 -6.03 23.13
C ALA A 35 30.35 -4.78 23.39
N ARG A 36 31.65 -4.97 23.68
CA ARG A 36 32.60 -3.85 23.82
C ARG A 36 32.92 -3.16 22.49
N LYS A 37 32.77 -3.87 21.38
CA LYS A 37 32.95 -3.40 20.00
C LYS A 37 31.89 -4.03 19.11
N THR A 38 31.55 -3.36 18.01
CA THR A 38 30.66 -3.91 16.98
C THR A 38 31.16 -5.28 16.53
N GLN A 39 30.27 -6.26 16.59
CA GLN A 39 30.46 -7.61 16.08
C GLN A 39 30.13 -7.63 14.60
N GLU A 40 30.88 -8.41 13.84
CA GLU A 40 30.69 -8.57 12.40
C GLU A 40 30.74 -10.04 12.04
N LYS A 41 29.91 -10.45 11.07
CA LYS A 41 29.91 -11.82 10.57
C LYS A 41 29.61 -11.84 9.08
N VAL A 42 30.39 -12.60 8.32
CA VAL A 42 30.11 -12.88 6.91
C VAL A 42 29.41 -14.23 6.82
N TYR A 43 28.37 -14.31 6.01
CA TYR A 43 27.59 -15.52 5.81
C TYR A 43 27.86 -16.08 4.41
N ASP A 44 28.27 -17.34 4.35
CA ASP A 44 28.49 -18.06 3.10
C ASP A 44 27.17 -18.69 2.63
N VAL A 45 26.38 -17.89 1.91
CA VAL A 45 25.09 -18.27 1.33
C VAL A 45 25.04 -17.84 -0.13
N SER A 46 24.42 -18.64 -0.99
CA SER A 46 24.36 -18.36 -2.44
C SER A 46 23.12 -18.98 -3.08
N GLY A 47 22.89 -18.70 -4.37
CA GLY A 47 21.77 -19.31 -5.12
C GLY A 47 20.40 -18.66 -4.86
N PHE A 48 20.37 -17.38 -4.50
CA PHE A 48 19.13 -16.64 -4.26
C PHE A 48 19.10 -15.31 -5.04
N THR A 49 17.89 -14.89 -5.39
CA THR A 49 17.57 -13.58 -5.99
C THR A 49 16.55 -12.82 -5.14
N GLY A 50 16.12 -13.42 -4.03
CA GLY A 50 15.15 -12.85 -3.11
C GLY A 50 15.67 -12.72 -1.68
N VAL A 51 15.12 -11.78 -0.92
CA VAL A 51 15.41 -11.61 0.51
C VAL A 51 14.10 -11.51 1.29
N ASN A 52 13.97 -12.28 2.37
CA ASN A 52 12.84 -12.25 3.31
C ASN A 52 13.34 -12.03 4.74
N ASN A 53 12.99 -10.90 5.34
CA ASN A 53 13.27 -10.61 6.75
C ASN A 53 12.05 -10.91 7.62
N LYS A 54 12.20 -11.83 8.58
CA LYS A 54 11.16 -12.16 9.57
C LYS A 54 11.38 -11.56 10.95
N LEU A 55 12.48 -10.82 11.11
CA LEU A 55 12.92 -10.28 12.40
C LEU A 55 12.83 -8.75 12.45
N GLN A 56 13.08 -8.20 13.63
CA GLN A 56 13.10 -6.75 13.89
C GLN A 56 14.44 -6.04 13.57
N GLY A 57 15.31 -6.70 12.80
CA GLY A 57 16.57 -6.10 12.34
C GLY A 57 16.40 -5.21 11.10
N ILE A 58 17.44 -4.45 10.78
CA ILE A 58 17.52 -3.65 9.55
C ILE A 58 18.24 -4.48 8.49
N VAL A 59 17.58 -4.73 7.36
CA VAL A 59 18.18 -5.38 6.19
C VAL A 59 18.42 -4.35 5.10
N GLU A 60 19.68 -4.13 4.75
CA GLU A 60 20.09 -3.24 3.68
C GLU A 60 20.42 -4.04 2.42
N VAL A 61 19.65 -3.83 1.35
CA VAL A 61 19.81 -4.58 0.10
C VAL A 61 20.42 -3.68 -0.97
N SER A 62 21.41 -4.17 -1.71
CA SER A 62 22.04 -3.45 -2.82
C SER A 62 22.15 -4.34 -4.04
N GLN A 63 21.89 -3.81 -5.24
CA GLN A 63 22.24 -4.48 -6.47
C GLN A 63 23.71 -4.23 -6.80
N GLY A 64 24.48 -5.30 -7.03
CA GLY A 64 25.91 -5.22 -7.30
C GLY A 64 26.48 -6.52 -7.82
N ALA A 65 27.59 -6.45 -8.55
CA ALA A 65 28.14 -7.59 -9.31
C ALA A 65 28.54 -8.80 -8.43
N THR A 66 28.95 -8.56 -7.19
CA THR A 66 29.43 -9.60 -6.29
C THR A 66 28.42 -9.84 -5.17
N LEU A 67 27.94 -11.09 -5.08
CA LEU A 67 27.07 -11.51 -3.99
C LEU A 67 27.84 -11.42 -2.65
N SER A 68 27.23 -10.80 -1.64
CA SER A 68 27.79 -10.76 -0.29
C SER A 68 26.68 -10.63 0.76
N VAL A 69 26.82 -11.35 1.88
CA VAL A 69 25.93 -11.21 3.03
C VAL A 69 26.76 -10.97 4.29
N ARG A 70 26.57 -9.83 4.95
CA ARG A 70 27.33 -9.42 6.14
C ARG A 70 26.38 -8.90 7.22
N GLY A 71 26.56 -9.37 8.44
CA GLY A 71 25.83 -8.93 9.62
C GLY A 71 26.71 -8.06 10.52
N GLU A 72 26.10 -7.07 11.16
CA GLU A 72 26.69 -6.22 12.17
C GLU A 72 25.77 -6.14 13.40
N SER A 73 26.35 -6.18 14.59
CA SER A 73 25.58 -6.07 15.85
C SER A 73 26.41 -5.42 16.97
N SER A 74 25.72 -4.73 17.88
CA SER A 74 26.31 -4.25 19.14
C SER A 74 26.19 -5.28 20.29
N PHE A 75 25.77 -6.50 20.00
CA PHE A 75 25.53 -7.56 20.98
C PHE A 75 26.35 -8.81 20.65
N GLU A 76 26.99 -9.39 21.68
CA GLU A 76 27.80 -10.61 21.55
C GLU A 76 26.89 -11.81 21.29
N GLY A 77 27.29 -12.71 20.37
CA GLY A 77 26.57 -13.94 20.03
C GLY A 77 25.32 -13.77 19.16
N LEU A 78 24.74 -12.56 19.07
CA LEU A 78 23.48 -12.33 18.33
C LEU A 78 23.56 -12.77 16.86
N LEU A 79 24.67 -12.51 16.18
CA LEU A 79 24.85 -12.87 14.77
C LEU A 79 25.01 -14.39 14.55
N ASP A 80 25.39 -15.13 15.59
CA ASP A 80 25.46 -16.60 15.59
C ASP A 80 24.08 -17.23 15.81
N ASP A 81 23.20 -16.49 16.46
CA ASP A 81 21.81 -16.86 16.74
C ASP A 81 20.84 -16.53 15.60
N LEU A 82 21.32 -15.95 14.50
CA LEU A 82 20.56 -15.75 13.26
C LEU A 82 20.60 -17.01 12.39
N SER A 83 19.44 -17.42 11.87
CA SER A 83 19.32 -18.42 10.81
C SER A 83 19.14 -17.74 9.47
N LEU A 84 20.08 -17.98 8.55
CA LEU A 84 20.10 -17.45 7.20
C LEU A 84 20.04 -18.62 6.20
N GLU A 85 18.83 -18.97 5.76
CA GLU A 85 18.61 -20.14 4.92
C GLU A 85 17.98 -19.76 3.58
N VAL A 86 18.50 -20.32 2.48
CA VAL A 86 17.91 -20.14 1.17
C VAL A 86 16.79 -21.15 0.96
N ARG A 87 15.56 -20.65 0.76
CA ARG A 87 14.36 -21.45 0.50
C ARG A 87 13.75 -20.97 -0.81
N GLN A 88 13.67 -21.85 -1.81
CA GLN A 88 13.11 -21.52 -3.14
C GLN A 88 13.74 -20.27 -3.79
N GLY A 89 15.06 -20.10 -3.65
CA GLY A 89 15.77 -18.94 -4.21
C GLY A 89 15.59 -17.64 -3.43
N ILE A 90 15.06 -17.69 -2.21
CA ILE A 90 14.91 -16.55 -1.30
C ILE A 90 15.74 -16.80 -0.05
N LEU A 91 16.63 -15.86 0.29
CA LEU A 91 17.32 -15.84 1.57
C LEU A 91 16.33 -15.46 2.68
N VAL A 92 16.03 -16.38 3.57
CA VAL A 92 15.17 -16.16 4.73
C VAL A 92 16.04 -15.85 5.94
N VAL A 93 15.86 -14.65 6.50
CA VAL A 93 16.48 -14.18 7.73
C VAL A 93 15.49 -14.40 8.88
N ASP A 94 15.83 -15.33 9.77
CA ASP A 94 15.01 -15.72 10.92
C ASP A 94 15.91 -15.94 12.14
N ALA A 95 15.32 -16.20 13.31
CA ALA A 95 16.07 -16.60 14.49
C ALA A 95 16.38 -18.11 14.43
N SER A 96 17.46 -18.54 15.08
CA SER A 96 17.78 -19.95 15.28
C SER A 96 16.62 -20.70 15.96
N ALA A 97 16.55 -22.02 15.77
CA ALA A 97 15.48 -22.83 16.34
C ALA A 97 15.47 -22.76 17.88
N GLU A 98 16.64 -22.60 18.47
CA GLU A 98 16.87 -22.45 19.90
C GLU A 98 16.24 -21.14 20.41
N VAL A 99 16.60 -20.02 19.79
CA VAL A 99 16.07 -18.69 20.16
C VAL A 99 14.58 -18.58 19.88
N ARG A 100 14.10 -19.17 18.78
CA ARG A 100 12.70 -19.12 18.41
C ARG A 100 11.78 -19.75 19.45
N LYS A 101 12.24 -20.79 20.17
CA LYS A 101 11.48 -21.42 21.27
C LYS A 101 11.31 -20.47 22.46
N GLU A 102 12.24 -19.55 22.65
CA GLU A 102 12.25 -18.60 23.77
C GLU A 102 11.72 -17.21 23.38
N MET A 103 11.45 -16.99 22.07
CA MET A 103 11.05 -15.71 21.50
C MET A 103 9.81 -15.10 22.16
N SER A 104 8.83 -15.91 22.57
CA SER A 104 7.62 -15.44 23.25
C SER A 104 7.88 -14.91 24.67
N SER A 105 9.00 -15.32 25.28
CA SER A 105 9.41 -14.91 26.63
C SER A 105 10.35 -13.71 26.59
N LEU A 106 10.90 -13.36 25.43
CA LEU A 106 11.76 -12.19 25.26
C LEU A 106 10.93 -10.91 25.31
N ARG A 107 11.34 -9.96 26.14
CA ARG A 107 10.80 -8.59 26.10
C ARG A 107 11.02 -7.92 24.75
N SER A 108 12.17 -8.16 24.12
CA SER A 108 12.53 -7.61 22.80
C SER A 108 13.77 -8.31 22.23
N PHE A 109 13.80 -8.52 20.92
CA PHE A 109 14.95 -9.07 20.20
C PHE A 109 15.96 -7.95 19.86
N PRO A 110 17.25 -8.03 20.22
CA PRO A 110 18.17 -6.93 19.97
C PRO A 110 18.29 -6.55 18.48
N ALA A 111 18.44 -5.27 18.20
CA ALA A 111 18.60 -4.79 16.82
C ALA A 111 19.94 -5.27 16.23
N PHE A 112 19.89 -5.68 14.96
CA PHE A 112 21.05 -6.00 14.14
C PHE A 112 20.89 -5.34 12.76
N ARG A 113 21.99 -5.28 12.02
CA ARG A 113 22.01 -4.81 10.64
C ARG A 113 22.54 -5.94 9.76
N LEU A 114 21.87 -6.23 8.65
CA LEU A 114 22.31 -7.19 7.66
C LEU A 114 22.46 -6.47 6.31
N GLN A 115 23.66 -6.45 5.75
CA GLN A 115 23.91 -5.97 4.39
C GLN A 115 23.90 -7.15 3.42
N VAL A 116 23.08 -7.06 2.38
CA VAL A 116 22.91 -8.06 1.33
C VAL A 116 23.16 -7.41 -0.03
N THR A 117 24.18 -7.86 -0.75
CA THR A 117 24.46 -7.44 -2.12
C THR A 117 24.13 -8.59 -3.08
N LEU A 118 23.39 -8.31 -4.14
CA LEU A 118 22.98 -9.31 -5.15
C LEU A 118 23.17 -8.79 -6.57
N PRO A 119 23.62 -9.64 -7.52
CA PRO A 119 23.67 -9.24 -8.94
C PRO A 119 22.28 -9.06 -9.55
N ARG A 120 21.31 -9.83 -9.07
CA ARG A 120 19.91 -9.78 -9.50
C ARG A 120 18.99 -9.84 -8.30
N ILE A 121 18.02 -8.92 -8.25
CA ILE A 121 17.01 -8.85 -7.20
C ILE A 121 15.65 -9.02 -7.86
N GLU A 122 14.90 -10.03 -7.42
CA GLU A 122 13.56 -10.35 -7.95
C GLU A 122 12.49 -10.34 -6.86
N VAL A 123 12.87 -10.54 -5.59
CA VAL A 123 11.92 -10.65 -4.47
C VAL A 123 12.42 -9.90 -3.24
N LEU A 124 11.61 -9.01 -2.69
CA LEU A 124 11.82 -8.37 -1.40
C LEU A 124 10.62 -8.66 -0.50
N GLN A 125 10.86 -9.26 0.65
CA GLN A 125 9.82 -9.64 1.61
C GLN A 125 10.19 -9.18 3.01
N LEU A 126 9.24 -8.55 3.70
CA LEU A 126 9.36 -8.20 5.09
C LEU A 126 8.15 -8.73 5.85
N GLY A 127 8.36 -9.80 6.60
CA GLY A 127 7.36 -10.42 7.47
C GLY A 127 7.48 -10.03 8.94
N GLY A 128 8.63 -9.51 9.35
CA GLY A 128 8.88 -9.03 10.71
C GLY A 128 8.50 -7.57 10.94
N SER A 129 8.89 -7.05 12.09
CA SER A 129 8.71 -5.66 12.53
C SER A 129 9.94 -4.77 12.28
N GLY A 130 10.95 -5.28 11.56
CA GLY A 130 12.18 -4.54 11.24
C GLY A 130 12.07 -3.78 9.92
N ASP A 131 13.19 -3.23 9.45
CA ASP A 131 13.18 -2.41 8.23
C ASP A 131 13.93 -3.08 7.09
N MET A 132 13.46 -2.90 5.86
CA MET A 132 14.20 -3.24 4.65
C MET A 132 14.52 -1.98 3.86
N ARG A 133 15.81 -1.69 3.63
CA ARG A 133 16.27 -0.50 2.91
C ARG A 133 17.08 -0.91 1.68
N VAL A 134 16.51 -0.71 0.49
CA VAL A 134 17.25 -0.85 -0.76
C VAL A 134 18.09 0.41 -0.99
N LYS A 135 19.39 0.24 -1.19
CA LYS A 135 20.37 1.33 -1.26
C LYS A 135 20.72 1.78 -2.66
N THR A 136 20.46 0.95 -3.66
CA THR A 136 20.73 1.23 -5.06
C THR A 136 19.44 1.17 -5.85
N ASP A 137 19.45 1.73 -7.07
CA ASP A 137 18.43 1.40 -8.06
C ASP A 137 18.46 -0.11 -8.35
N ILE A 138 17.31 -0.63 -8.80
CA ILE A 138 17.14 -2.04 -9.19
C ILE A 138 16.79 -2.10 -10.67
N GLU A 139 17.54 -2.90 -11.42
CA GLU A 139 17.23 -3.32 -12.79
C GLU A 139 17.01 -4.83 -12.84
N THR A 140 15.82 -5.26 -13.30
CA THR A 140 15.42 -6.67 -13.29
C THR A 140 14.41 -6.99 -14.39
N GLU A 141 14.09 -8.27 -14.59
CA GLU A 141 13.04 -8.70 -15.53
C GLU A 141 11.66 -8.73 -14.87
N ARG A 142 11.62 -9.00 -13.57
CA ARG A 142 10.41 -9.09 -12.77
C ARG A 142 10.73 -8.75 -11.33
N MET A 143 9.77 -8.15 -10.63
CA MET A 143 9.95 -7.76 -9.25
C MET A 143 8.71 -8.08 -8.43
N SER A 144 8.91 -8.67 -7.25
CA SER A 144 7.87 -8.84 -6.23
C SER A 144 8.33 -8.19 -4.93
N ILE A 145 7.55 -7.23 -4.42
CA ILE A 145 7.78 -6.56 -3.14
C ILE A 145 6.59 -6.87 -2.24
N ALA A 146 6.81 -7.46 -1.07
CA ALA A 146 5.75 -7.76 -0.13
C ALA A 146 6.09 -7.38 1.31
N LEU A 147 5.17 -6.69 1.97
CA LEU A 147 5.22 -6.36 3.40
C LEU A 147 3.99 -6.95 4.08
N THR A 148 4.22 -7.95 4.93
CA THR A 148 3.16 -8.60 5.73
C THR A 148 3.30 -8.31 7.22
N GLY A 149 4.45 -7.79 7.64
CA GLY A 149 4.70 -7.39 9.03
C GLY A 149 4.32 -5.93 9.32
N SER A 150 4.93 -5.37 10.35
CA SER A 150 4.64 -4.02 10.86
C SER A 150 5.79 -3.03 10.69
N GLY A 151 6.86 -3.44 9.99
CA GLY A 151 8.03 -2.59 9.73
C GLY A 151 7.94 -1.83 8.40
N GLU A 152 9.07 -1.32 7.92
CA GLU A 152 9.10 -0.44 6.74
C GLU A 152 9.91 -1.02 5.57
N ILE A 153 9.44 -0.85 4.33
CA ILE A 153 10.25 -1.08 3.12
C ILE A 153 10.53 0.24 2.40
N HIS A 154 11.80 0.55 2.18
CA HIS A 154 12.24 1.72 1.42
C HIS A 154 13.03 1.29 0.19
N THR A 155 12.60 1.69 -1.01
CA THR A 155 13.31 1.41 -2.26
C THR A 155 13.78 2.68 -2.98
N GLN A 156 14.87 2.56 -3.74
CA GLN A 156 15.24 3.55 -4.75
C GLN A 156 14.45 3.33 -6.05
N GLY A 157 14.98 3.78 -7.19
CA GLY A 157 14.33 3.59 -8.48
C GLY A 157 14.32 2.13 -8.90
N LEU A 158 13.16 1.64 -9.35
CA LEU A 158 12.98 0.31 -9.89
C LEU A 158 12.70 0.39 -11.39
N ARG A 159 13.50 -0.31 -12.20
CA ARG A 159 13.26 -0.52 -13.62
C ARG A 159 13.14 -2.01 -13.89
N SER A 160 11.96 -2.42 -14.34
CA SER A 160 11.66 -3.78 -14.75
C SER A 160 11.45 -3.84 -16.25
N SER A 161 12.00 -4.84 -16.94
CA SER A 161 11.60 -5.12 -18.33
C SER A 161 10.26 -5.87 -18.41
N GLY A 162 9.71 -6.29 -17.27
CA GLY A 162 8.47 -7.04 -17.17
C GLY A 162 7.56 -6.51 -16.04
N ARG A 163 6.88 -7.44 -15.37
CA ARG A 163 5.89 -7.14 -14.34
C ARG A 163 6.53 -6.76 -13.01
N VAL A 164 5.89 -5.82 -12.32
CA VAL A 164 6.16 -5.49 -10.92
C VAL A 164 4.90 -5.74 -10.09
N ASP A 165 5.02 -6.52 -9.02
CA ASP A 165 3.95 -6.79 -8.07
C ASP A 165 4.35 -6.24 -6.69
N VAL A 166 3.51 -5.36 -6.14
CA VAL A 166 3.68 -4.75 -4.81
C VAL A 166 2.49 -5.15 -3.94
N THR A 167 2.74 -5.73 -2.77
CA THR A 167 1.70 -6.19 -1.85
C THR A 167 1.97 -5.73 -0.43
N LEU A 168 1.02 -4.97 0.15
CA LEU A 168 0.99 -4.63 1.57
C LEU A 168 -0.20 -5.31 2.24
N SER A 169 0.06 -6.25 3.15
CA SER A 169 -1.01 -6.91 3.92
C SER A 169 -0.85 -6.76 5.44
N GLY A 170 0.23 -6.11 5.89
CA GLY A 170 0.49 -5.82 7.30
C GLY A 170 0.06 -4.42 7.72
N SER A 171 0.64 -3.93 8.81
CA SER A 171 0.37 -2.61 9.38
C SER A 171 1.52 -1.62 9.24
N GLY A 172 2.58 -2.01 8.53
CA GLY A 172 3.75 -1.17 8.29
C GLY A 172 3.67 -0.46 6.93
N ASP A 173 4.71 0.30 6.59
CA ASP A 173 4.66 1.23 5.45
C ASP A 173 5.66 0.88 4.34
N MET A 174 5.36 1.31 3.12
CA MET A 174 6.31 1.26 2.00
C MET A 174 6.55 2.63 1.37
N GLN A 175 7.82 2.97 1.13
CA GLN A 175 8.22 4.10 0.28
C GLN A 175 8.97 3.58 -0.94
N LEU A 176 8.39 3.78 -2.12
CA LEU A 176 8.88 3.32 -3.40
C LEU A 176 9.20 4.54 -4.27
N LYS A 177 10.48 4.85 -4.48
CA LYS A 177 10.89 6.14 -5.08
C LYS A 177 10.35 6.36 -6.51
N SER A 178 10.41 5.36 -7.38
CA SER A 178 9.82 5.39 -8.72
C SER A 178 9.79 3.99 -9.31
N ILE A 179 8.79 3.66 -10.12
CA ILE A 179 8.65 2.34 -10.74
C ILE A 179 8.47 2.49 -12.25
N TRP A 180 9.32 1.81 -13.01
CA TRP A 180 9.23 1.68 -14.46
C TRP A 180 9.09 0.21 -14.83
N GLY A 181 8.18 -0.12 -15.75
CA GLY A 181 7.84 -1.52 -16.02
C GLY A 181 7.00 -1.73 -17.28
N SER A 182 6.68 -2.98 -17.58
CA SER A 182 5.65 -3.29 -18.58
C SER A 182 4.25 -3.30 -17.96
N GLU A 183 4.11 -3.88 -16.77
CA GLU A 183 2.88 -3.99 -16.00
C GLU A 183 3.16 -3.80 -14.51
N LEU A 184 2.23 -3.16 -13.80
CA LEU A 184 2.34 -2.92 -12.37
C LEU A 184 1.03 -3.27 -11.67
N THR A 185 1.11 -4.11 -10.64
CA THR A 185 0.01 -4.35 -9.71
C THR A 185 0.41 -3.91 -8.31
N ILE A 186 -0.40 -3.07 -7.68
CA ILE A 186 -0.26 -2.67 -6.28
C ILE A 186 -1.51 -3.15 -5.53
N ASN A 187 -1.33 -4.01 -4.53
CA ASN A 187 -2.40 -4.50 -3.66
C ASN A 187 -2.13 -4.08 -2.21
N LEU A 188 -3.05 -3.34 -1.60
CA LEU A 188 -3.05 -3.00 -0.18
C LEU A 188 -4.25 -3.69 0.46
N SER A 189 -4.05 -4.55 1.44
CA SER A 189 -5.14 -5.20 2.20
C SER A 189 -5.00 -5.02 3.71
N GLY A 190 -3.99 -4.28 4.15
CA GLY A 190 -3.71 -4.00 5.55
C GLY A 190 -4.15 -2.61 5.98
N SER A 191 -3.53 -2.11 7.06
CA SER A 191 -3.78 -0.78 7.62
C SER A 191 -2.61 0.19 7.46
N GLY A 192 -1.48 -0.27 6.92
CA GLY A 192 -0.33 0.58 6.66
C GLY A 192 -0.42 1.29 5.31
N ASP A 193 0.49 2.22 5.08
CA ASP A 193 0.47 3.14 3.96
C ASP A 193 1.52 2.79 2.90
N VAL A 194 1.23 3.15 1.65
CA VAL A 194 2.20 3.09 0.55
C VAL A 194 2.36 4.48 -0.06
N SER A 195 3.61 4.92 -0.17
CA SER A 195 3.99 6.09 -0.97
C SER A 195 4.85 5.64 -2.13
N ALA A 196 4.32 5.72 -3.35
CA ALA A 196 5.08 5.53 -4.57
C ALA A 196 5.30 6.89 -5.24
N GLY A 197 6.50 7.15 -5.76
CA GLY A 197 6.75 8.31 -6.61
C GLY A 197 6.17 8.10 -8.01
N ASP A 198 6.88 8.58 -9.02
CA ASP A 198 6.41 8.50 -10.41
C ASP A 198 6.39 7.05 -10.93
N LEU A 199 5.34 6.74 -11.69
CA LEU A 199 5.11 5.45 -12.34
C LEU A 199 5.15 5.64 -13.86
N GLY A 200 6.04 4.92 -14.53
CA GLY A 200 6.08 4.86 -15.99
C GLY A 200 5.99 3.42 -16.48
N VAL A 201 4.79 3.00 -16.87
CA VAL A 201 4.46 1.59 -17.09
C VAL A 201 3.88 1.41 -18.48
N ALA A 202 4.48 0.58 -19.33
CA ALA A 202 4.13 0.56 -20.76
C ALA A 202 2.65 0.18 -21.03
N ASN A 203 2.14 -0.85 -20.35
CA ASN A 203 0.85 -1.45 -20.65
C ASN A 203 -0.23 -1.02 -19.66
N GLY A 204 -0.08 -1.38 -18.38
CA GLY A 204 -1.16 -1.21 -17.42
C GLY A 204 -0.68 -1.09 -15.98
N VAL A 205 -1.32 -0.17 -15.26
CA VAL A 205 -1.20 -0.04 -13.80
C VAL A 205 -2.53 -0.43 -13.19
N THR A 206 -2.49 -1.39 -12.26
CA THR A 206 -3.65 -1.79 -11.46
C THR A 206 -3.37 -1.57 -9.99
N VAL A 207 -4.22 -0.77 -9.33
CA VAL A 207 -4.18 -0.51 -7.90
C VAL A 207 -5.45 -1.07 -7.26
N ARG A 208 -5.30 -1.84 -6.20
CA ARG A 208 -6.41 -2.32 -5.37
C ARG A 208 -6.11 -2.08 -3.90
N ILE A 209 -6.99 -1.33 -3.24
CA ILE A 209 -6.93 -1.08 -1.80
C ILE A 209 -8.17 -1.71 -1.18
N ASN A 210 -7.97 -2.70 -0.32
CA ASN A 210 -8.98 -3.46 0.40
C ASN A 210 -8.68 -3.40 1.91
N GLY A 211 -8.73 -2.21 2.48
CA GLY A 211 -8.29 -1.98 3.86
C GLY A 211 -8.49 -0.53 4.28
N SER A 212 -7.75 -0.11 5.30
CA SER A 212 -7.83 1.24 5.87
C SER A 212 -6.57 2.08 5.65
N GLY A 213 -5.55 1.52 5.02
CA GLY A 213 -4.32 2.24 4.68
C GLY A 213 -4.48 3.14 3.45
N ASP A 214 -3.64 4.16 3.39
CA ASP A 214 -3.58 5.13 2.30
C ASP A 214 -2.58 4.71 1.22
N LEU A 215 -2.86 5.13 -0.02
CA LEU A 215 -1.89 5.09 -1.12
C LEU A 215 -1.70 6.48 -1.72
N ARG A 216 -0.44 6.93 -1.76
CA ARG A 216 -0.02 8.14 -2.47
C ARG A 216 0.89 7.74 -3.63
N VAL A 217 0.51 8.15 -4.84
CA VAL A 217 1.27 7.92 -6.07
C VAL A 217 1.63 9.27 -6.68
N GLY A 218 2.85 9.38 -7.22
CA GLY A 218 3.27 10.52 -8.03
C GLY A 218 2.54 10.59 -9.37
N ASN A 219 3.24 11.05 -10.41
CA ASN A 219 2.68 11.08 -11.76
C ASN A 219 2.65 9.68 -12.38
N VAL A 220 1.67 9.42 -13.23
CA VAL A 220 1.49 8.13 -13.90
C VAL A 220 1.47 8.33 -15.41
N GLU A 221 2.38 7.65 -16.11
CA GLU A 221 2.32 7.47 -17.56
C GLU A 221 2.13 5.98 -17.88
N SER A 222 1.00 5.63 -18.49
CA SER A 222 0.67 4.24 -18.84
C SER A 222 -0.22 4.14 -20.07
N SER A 223 -0.41 2.96 -20.66
CA SER A 223 -1.48 2.82 -21.65
C SER A 223 -2.85 2.78 -20.96
N GLU A 224 -2.95 2.08 -19.82
CA GLU A 224 -4.15 1.91 -19.02
C GLU A 224 -3.88 2.14 -17.52
N LEU A 225 -4.86 2.71 -16.81
CA LEU A 225 -4.85 2.86 -15.35
C LEU A 225 -6.17 2.38 -14.75
N THR A 226 -6.10 1.43 -13.82
CA THR A 226 -7.25 0.95 -13.04
C THR A 226 -6.99 1.17 -11.55
N LEU A 227 -7.88 1.93 -10.91
CA LEU A 227 -7.85 2.27 -9.50
C LEU A 227 -9.10 1.71 -8.81
N GLY A 228 -8.91 0.85 -7.82
CA GLY A 228 -9.98 0.30 -7.00
C GLY A 228 -9.73 0.54 -5.51
N LEU A 229 -10.72 1.10 -4.81
CA LEU A 229 -10.69 1.30 -3.36
C LEU A 229 -11.97 0.71 -2.77
N SER A 230 -11.81 -0.32 -1.95
CA SER A 230 -12.88 -0.96 -1.20
C SER A 230 -12.51 -0.98 0.28
N GLY A 231 -12.83 0.10 0.99
CA GLY A 231 -12.40 0.29 2.37
C GLY A 231 -12.59 1.73 2.83
N SER A 232 -11.78 2.13 3.81
CA SER A 232 -11.88 3.44 4.48
C SER A 232 -10.62 4.30 4.35
N GLY A 233 -9.57 3.80 3.71
CA GLY A 233 -8.35 4.58 3.42
C GLY A 233 -8.50 5.44 2.17
N ASP A 234 -7.52 6.29 1.90
CA ASP A 234 -7.54 7.22 0.77
C ASP A 234 -6.55 6.86 -0.34
N LEU A 235 -6.91 7.21 -1.58
CA LEU A 235 -6.06 7.12 -2.74
C LEU A 235 -5.77 8.51 -3.31
N LYS A 236 -4.50 8.89 -3.41
CA LYS A 236 -4.05 10.14 -4.04
C LYS A 236 -3.09 9.81 -5.18
N VAL A 237 -3.40 10.28 -6.39
CA VAL A 237 -2.55 10.13 -7.58
C VAL A 237 -2.27 11.50 -8.17
N GLY A 238 -1.04 11.73 -8.61
CA GLY A 238 -0.63 12.95 -9.30
C GLY A 238 -1.25 13.09 -10.69
N GLN A 239 -0.51 13.66 -11.63
CA GLN A 239 -0.96 13.77 -13.02
C GLN A 239 -0.97 12.39 -13.69
N VAL A 240 -1.95 12.15 -14.54
CA VAL A 240 -2.14 10.88 -15.23
C VAL A 240 -2.16 11.13 -16.73
N LYS A 241 -1.28 10.44 -17.46
CA LYS A 241 -1.27 10.40 -18.91
C LYS A 241 -1.50 8.96 -19.35
N THR A 242 -2.62 8.74 -20.04
CA THR A 242 -3.02 7.42 -20.56
C THR A 242 -3.24 7.44 -22.06
N LYS A 243 -3.16 6.27 -22.70
CA LYS A 243 -3.50 6.11 -24.12
C LYS A 243 -4.94 5.64 -24.33
N ALA A 244 -5.47 4.84 -23.41
CA ALA A 244 -6.76 4.18 -23.57
C ALA A 244 -7.76 4.60 -22.49
N PHE A 245 -7.49 4.34 -21.22
CA PHE A 245 -8.44 4.74 -20.18
C PHE A 245 -7.82 4.89 -18.79
N VAL A 246 -8.52 5.68 -17.97
CA VAL A 246 -8.45 5.70 -16.52
C VAL A 246 -9.79 5.18 -15.99
N SER A 247 -9.76 4.16 -15.14
CA SER A 247 -10.95 3.62 -14.48
C SER A 247 -10.80 3.70 -12.97
N MET A 248 -11.70 4.44 -12.32
CA MET A 248 -11.73 4.66 -10.88
C MET A 248 -12.99 4.04 -10.30
N GLN A 249 -12.85 3.14 -9.33
CA GLN A 249 -13.97 2.43 -8.71
C GLN A 249 -13.87 2.48 -7.19
N LEU A 250 -14.80 3.19 -6.56
CA LEU A 250 -14.88 3.34 -5.12
C LEU A 250 -16.07 2.53 -4.56
N SER A 251 -15.77 1.54 -3.74
CA SER A 251 -16.74 0.71 -3.01
C SER A 251 -16.47 0.76 -1.51
N GLY A 252 -16.61 1.93 -0.92
CA GLY A 252 -16.25 2.19 0.48
C GLY A 252 -16.60 3.59 0.94
N SER A 253 -15.93 4.07 1.97
CA SER A 253 -16.15 5.39 2.57
C SER A 253 -14.94 6.32 2.52
N GLY A 254 -13.79 5.85 2.02
CA GLY A 254 -12.62 6.70 1.77
C GLY A 254 -12.69 7.42 0.43
N ASP A 255 -11.66 8.21 0.11
CA ASP A 255 -11.69 9.11 -1.05
C ASP A 255 -10.63 8.78 -2.10
N MET A 256 -10.95 9.00 -3.37
CA MET A 256 -10.00 8.99 -4.47
C MET A 256 -9.79 10.41 -5.01
N ASN A 257 -8.54 10.88 -4.99
CA ASN A 257 -8.15 12.16 -5.54
C ASN A 257 -7.10 11.94 -6.65
N VAL A 258 -7.42 12.36 -7.87
CA VAL A 258 -6.52 12.29 -9.02
C VAL A 258 -6.25 13.70 -9.54
N GLY A 259 -5.01 13.94 -9.94
CA GLY A 259 -4.59 15.20 -10.57
C GLY A 259 -5.21 15.40 -11.96
N ASN A 260 -4.42 16.00 -12.86
CA ASN A 260 -4.86 16.21 -14.23
C ASN A 260 -4.83 14.89 -15.00
N VAL A 261 -5.90 14.57 -15.73
CA VAL A 261 -6.00 13.38 -16.58
C VAL A 261 -5.92 13.80 -18.04
N LEU A 262 -4.95 13.26 -18.76
CA LEU A 262 -4.85 13.32 -20.21
C LEU A 262 -5.01 11.90 -20.76
N GLY A 263 -5.97 11.68 -21.65
CA GLY A 263 -6.19 10.34 -22.23
C GLY A 263 -7.40 10.27 -23.13
N GLU A 264 -7.94 9.06 -23.30
CA GLU A 264 -9.07 8.82 -24.19
C GLU A 264 -10.38 8.71 -23.41
N THR A 265 -10.46 7.83 -22.40
CA THR A 265 -11.65 7.66 -21.56
C THR A 265 -11.35 7.80 -20.07
N LEU A 266 -12.14 8.59 -19.36
CA LEU A 266 -12.16 8.66 -17.89
C LEU A 266 -13.45 8.01 -17.38
N ARG A 267 -13.33 6.91 -16.64
CA ARG A 267 -14.45 6.23 -15.96
C ARG A 267 -14.36 6.41 -14.47
N MET A 268 -15.45 6.83 -13.85
CA MET A 268 -15.57 7.00 -12.41
C MET A 268 -16.85 6.33 -11.95
N GLY A 269 -16.72 5.37 -11.04
CA GLY A 269 -17.84 4.67 -10.44
C GLY A 269 -17.77 4.74 -8.92
N ILE A 270 -18.88 5.06 -8.29
CA ILE A 270 -19.04 5.02 -6.83
C ILE A 270 -20.22 4.14 -6.44
N ASN A 271 -19.91 3.09 -5.68
CA ASN A 271 -20.84 2.20 -4.98
C ASN A 271 -20.54 2.27 -3.47
N GLY A 272 -20.60 3.47 -2.90
CA GLY A 272 -20.21 3.77 -1.52
C GLY A 272 -20.48 5.23 -1.16
N SER A 273 -20.05 5.66 0.02
CA SER A 273 -20.36 7.01 0.54
C SER A 273 -19.21 8.02 0.41
N GLY A 274 -18.04 7.61 -0.08
CA GLY A 274 -16.89 8.50 -0.24
C GLY A 274 -16.92 9.33 -1.52
N GLU A 275 -15.79 9.96 -1.83
CA GLU A 275 -15.67 10.91 -2.93
C GLU A 275 -14.66 10.48 -4.00
N VAL A 276 -14.97 10.80 -5.26
CA VAL A 276 -14.03 10.72 -6.39
C VAL A 276 -13.85 12.12 -6.95
N ASN A 277 -12.63 12.66 -6.80
CA ASN A 277 -12.24 13.98 -7.23
C ASN A 277 -11.15 13.90 -8.31
N VAL A 278 -11.40 14.49 -9.48
CA VAL A 278 -10.43 14.67 -10.56
C VAL A 278 -10.19 16.15 -10.77
N SER A 279 -8.93 16.60 -10.68
CA SER A 279 -8.58 18.02 -10.71
C SER A 279 -8.91 18.69 -12.06
N SER A 280 -8.56 18.01 -13.15
CA SER A 280 -9.01 18.36 -14.50
C SER A 280 -8.90 17.17 -15.45
N ALA A 281 -9.66 17.16 -16.55
CA ALA A 281 -9.61 16.09 -17.53
C ALA A 281 -9.62 16.63 -18.97
N GLU A 282 -8.65 16.25 -19.78
CA GLU A 282 -8.66 16.38 -21.24
C GLU A 282 -8.76 14.98 -21.84
N VAL A 283 -9.99 14.56 -22.15
CA VAL A 283 -10.32 13.20 -22.60
C VAL A 283 -11.40 13.21 -23.67
N ALA A 284 -11.48 12.21 -24.53
CA ALA A 284 -12.59 12.10 -25.49
C ALA A 284 -13.92 11.83 -24.78
N LYS A 285 -13.93 10.92 -23.79
CA LYS A 285 -15.14 10.52 -23.06
C LYS A 285 -14.98 10.57 -21.54
N VAL A 286 -15.99 11.12 -20.85
CA VAL A 286 -16.18 10.98 -19.40
C VAL A 286 -17.38 10.08 -19.13
N GLU A 287 -17.21 9.07 -18.28
CA GLU A 287 -18.26 8.21 -17.76
C GLU A 287 -18.31 8.37 -16.23
N ALA A 288 -19.41 8.88 -15.69
CA ALA A 288 -19.62 9.08 -14.26
C ALA A 288 -20.87 8.32 -13.81
N ASP A 289 -20.68 7.26 -13.01
CA ASP A 289 -21.75 6.43 -12.47
C ASP A 289 -21.75 6.52 -10.93
N LEU A 290 -22.79 7.09 -10.34
CA LEU A 290 -22.99 7.20 -8.89
C LEU A 290 -24.31 6.52 -8.49
N SER A 291 -24.24 5.54 -7.59
CA SER A 291 -25.40 4.71 -7.22
C SER A 291 -25.89 4.89 -5.77
N THR A 292 -25.27 5.78 -4.99
CA THR A 292 -25.53 5.90 -3.54
C THR A 292 -25.41 7.36 -3.09
N SER A 293 -24.71 7.67 -2.00
CA SER A 293 -24.66 8.99 -1.37
C SER A 293 -23.30 9.68 -1.47
N GLY A 294 -22.33 9.09 -2.18
CA GLY A 294 -21.01 9.69 -2.41
C GLY A 294 -21.06 10.85 -3.40
N SER A 295 -19.89 11.40 -3.76
CA SER A 295 -19.80 12.52 -4.71
C SER A 295 -18.75 12.28 -5.79
N ILE A 296 -19.08 12.63 -7.03
CA ILE A 296 -18.14 12.64 -8.15
C ILE A 296 -17.92 14.08 -8.59
N LYS A 297 -16.66 14.49 -8.70
CA LYS A 297 -16.28 15.81 -9.19
C LYS A 297 -15.20 15.73 -10.25
N VAL A 298 -15.44 16.39 -11.37
CA VAL A 298 -14.39 16.71 -12.34
C VAL A 298 -14.26 18.22 -12.40
N GLY A 299 -13.05 18.71 -12.11
CA GLY A 299 -12.73 20.12 -12.14
C GLY A 299 -12.68 20.69 -13.57
N GLY A 300 -11.55 21.27 -13.95
CA GLY A 300 -11.40 21.87 -15.28
C GLY A 300 -11.30 20.86 -16.42
N GLY A 301 -11.22 21.35 -17.65
CA GLY A 301 -10.89 20.53 -18.82
C GLY A 301 -12.02 20.42 -19.83
N LYS A 302 -11.88 19.47 -20.76
CA LYS A 302 -12.78 19.28 -21.89
C LYS A 302 -12.97 17.80 -22.24
N SER A 303 -14.17 17.47 -22.71
CA SER A 303 -14.44 16.20 -23.40
C SER A 303 -15.40 16.36 -24.56
N ASP A 304 -15.35 15.43 -25.50
CA ASP A 304 -16.29 15.40 -26.62
C ASP A 304 -17.66 14.89 -26.14
N GLN A 305 -17.64 13.89 -25.24
CA GLN A 305 -18.85 13.29 -24.70
C GLN A 305 -18.75 13.07 -23.18
N SER A 306 -19.88 13.26 -22.51
CA SER A 306 -20.08 12.88 -21.11
C SER A 306 -21.30 11.96 -20.97
N GLU A 307 -21.14 10.86 -20.25
CA GLU A 307 -22.22 9.96 -19.88
C GLU A 307 -22.33 9.95 -18.36
N VAL A 308 -23.46 10.43 -17.85
CA VAL A 308 -23.67 10.67 -16.42
C VAL A 308 -24.89 9.88 -15.97
N ARG A 309 -24.69 9.01 -14.98
CA ARG A 309 -25.79 8.31 -14.32
C ARG A 309 -25.72 8.53 -12.82
N LEU A 310 -26.81 9.05 -12.29
CA LEU A 310 -27.06 9.18 -10.87
C LEU A 310 -28.25 8.31 -10.51
N SER A 311 -28.07 7.45 -9.51
CA SER A 311 -29.12 6.62 -8.91
C SER A 311 -28.99 6.66 -7.40
N GLY A 312 -29.30 7.79 -6.75
CA GLY A 312 -29.07 7.93 -5.30
C GLY A 312 -29.33 9.33 -4.77
N SER A 313 -28.70 9.67 -3.65
CA SER A 313 -28.82 10.98 -2.99
C SER A 313 -27.54 11.81 -3.04
N GLY A 314 -26.49 11.30 -3.68
CA GLY A 314 -25.21 11.99 -3.81
C GLY A 314 -25.13 12.86 -5.07
N ASP A 315 -24.02 13.58 -5.22
CA ASP A 315 -23.90 14.63 -6.22
C ASP A 315 -22.85 14.34 -7.30
N ILE A 316 -23.12 14.80 -8.52
CA ILE A 316 -22.17 14.76 -9.63
C ILE A 316 -21.93 16.19 -10.13
N ASP A 317 -20.72 16.72 -9.90
CA ASP A 317 -20.31 18.08 -10.28
C ASP A 317 -19.27 18.07 -11.43
N LEU A 318 -19.74 18.41 -12.63
CA LEU A 318 -18.95 18.67 -13.84
C LEU A 318 -19.17 20.12 -14.33
N LEU A 319 -19.56 21.06 -13.46
CA LEU A 319 -19.85 22.45 -13.88
C LEU A 319 -18.62 23.19 -14.42
N LYS A 320 -17.42 22.76 -14.04
CA LYS A 320 -16.15 23.33 -14.50
C LYS A 320 -15.53 22.58 -15.69
N HIS A 321 -16.10 21.43 -16.06
CA HIS A 321 -15.62 20.57 -17.14
C HIS A 321 -16.50 20.77 -18.39
N THR A 322 -15.92 21.20 -19.50
CA THR A 322 -16.69 21.53 -20.71
C THR A 322 -16.87 20.29 -21.58
N SER A 323 -18.11 19.81 -21.72
CA SER A 323 -18.44 18.70 -22.61
C SER A 323 -19.02 19.19 -23.94
N GLY A 324 -18.70 18.49 -25.04
CA GLY A 324 -19.37 18.68 -26.32
C GLY A 324 -20.84 18.26 -26.23
N ASN A 325 -21.08 16.96 -26.00
CA ASN A 325 -22.42 16.41 -25.79
C ASN A 325 -22.51 15.68 -24.45
N ALA A 326 -23.72 15.56 -23.90
CA ALA A 326 -23.95 14.78 -22.69
C ALA A 326 -25.22 13.93 -22.73
N ASN A 327 -25.12 12.70 -22.22
CA ASN A 327 -26.27 11.85 -21.91
C ASN A 327 -26.40 11.76 -20.39
N VAL A 328 -27.56 12.12 -19.85
CA VAL A 328 -27.79 12.19 -18.41
C VAL A 328 -29.02 11.38 -18.02
N ARG A 329 -28.84 10.52 -17.03
CA ARG A 329 -29.93 9.82 -16.33
C ARG A 329 -29.80 10.08 -14.83
N ALA A 330 -30.80 10.71 -14.22
CA ALA A 330 -30.78 11.03 -12.80
C ALA A 330 -32.06 10.51 -12.11
N VAL A 331 -31.89 9.59 -11.17
CA VAL A 331 -32.96 8.99 -10.37
C VAL A 331 -32.54 9.10 -8.90
N GLY A 332 -33.43 9.58 -8.03
CA GLY A 332 -33.11 9.89 -6.62
C GLY A 332 -32.87 11.37 -6.35
N SER A 333 -32.56 11.76 -5.12
CA SER A 333 -32.65 13.16 -4.68
C SER A 333 -31.39 14.01 -4.88
N GLY A 334 -30.30 13.45 -5.38
CA GLY A 334 -29.02 14.16 -5.53
C GLY A 334 -28.95 15.07 -6.76
N ASP A 335 -27.97 15.96 -6.79
CA ASP A 335 -27.84 16.99 -7.83
C ASP A 335 -26.82 16.61 -8.91
N VAL A 336 -27.10 17.04 -10.15
CA VAL A 336 -26.19 16.88 -11.28
C VAL A 336 -25.90 18.23 -11.91
N GLY A 337 -24.63 18.63 -11.96
CA GLY A 337 -24.18 19.86 -12.61
C GLY A 337 -23.29 19.56 -13.82
N LEU A 338 -23.61 20.13 -14.98
CA LEU A 338 -22.79 20.00 -16.19
C LEU A 338 -22.57 21.33 -16.91
N CYS A 339 -21.43 21.48 -17.58
CA CYS A 339 -21.19 22.48 -18.62
C CYS A 339 -21.14 21.80 -19.99
N VAL A 340 -22.11 22.09 -20.86
CA VAL A 340 -22.26 21.45 -22.17
C VAL A 340 -22.49 22.51 -23.24
N THR A 341 -21.82 22.35 -24.38
CA THR A 341 -21.85 23.33 -25.49
C THR A 341 -22.66 22.87 -26.70
N GLY A 342 -22.82 21.56 -26.89
CA GLY A 342 -23.59 20.93 -27.95
C GLY A 342 -24.99 20.52 -27.48
N GLU A 343 -25.24 19.22 -27.36
CA GLU A 343 -26.55 18.67 -27.01
C GLU A 343 -26.53 17.91 -25.68
N VAL A 344 -27.62 18.04 -24.91
CA VAL A 344 -27.90 17.23 -23.73
C VAL A 344 -29.13 16.37 -23.96
N SER A 345 -28.98 15.05 -23.87
CA SER A 345 -30.08 14.08 -23.83
C SER A 345 -30.41 13.71 -22.39
N LEU A 346 -31.67 13.88 -21.99
CA LEU A 346 -32.19 13.50 -20.66
C LEU A 346 -33.08 12.26 -20.78
N GLU A 347 -32.68 11.16 -20.15
CA GLU A 347 -33.39 9.88 -20.23
C GLU A 347 -33.88 9.38 -18.87
N GLY A 348 -35.19 9.13 -18.76
CA GLY A 348 -35.76 8.33 -17.67
C GLY A 348 -35.51 8.88 -16.26
N SER A 349 -35.37 10.20 -16.14
CA SER A 349 -35.09 10.85 -14.87
C SER A 349 -36.39 11.10 -14.11
N SER A 350 -36.47 10.60 -12.88
CA SER A 350 -37.67 10.69 -12.03
C SER A 350 -37.27 10.93 -10.59
N SER A 351 -37.28 12.19 -10.14
CA SER A 351 -36.98 12.54 -8.75
C SER A 351 -37.13 14.03 -8.45
N THR A 352 -36.80 14.41 -7.21
CA THR A 352 -36.54 15.78 -6.78
C THR A 352 -35.12 16.26 -7.11
N ALA A 353 -34.30 15.48 -7.83
CA ALA A 353 -32.97 15.90 -8.25
C ALA A 353 -33.03 17.20 -9.04
N SER A 354 -32.09 18.12 -8.77
CA SER A 354 -31.90 19.26 -9.66
C SER A 354 -30.82 18.95 -10.69
N ILE A 355 -31.11 19.22 -11.95
CA ILE A 355 -30.11 19.18 -13.02
C ILE A 355 -29.80 20.61 -13.42
N THR A 356 -28.54 21.00 -13.24
CA THR A 356 -28.02 22.31 -13.65
C THR A 356 -27.18 22.14 -14.91
N ILE A 357 -27.59 22.80 -15.99
CA ILE A 357 -26.88 22.80 -17.28
C ILE A 357 -26.43 24.23 -17.59
N THR A 358 -25.15 24.38 -17.90
CA THR A 358 -24.52 25.64 -18.35
C THR A 358 -23.88 25.43 -19.72
N GLY A 359 -23.39 26.51 -20.35
CA GLY A 359 -22.61 26.41 -21.61
C GLY A 359 -23.43 26.57 -22.90
N GLY A 360 -24.74 26.81 -22.79
CA GLY A 360 -25.60 27.11 -23.94
C GLY A 360 -26.10 25.89 -24.74
N ALA A 361 -26.05 24.69 -24.18
CA ALA A 361 -26.48 23.46 -24.85
C ALA A 361 -27.95 23.47 -25.31
N ARG A 362 -28.19 22.74 -26.41
CA ARG A 362 -29.54 22.34 -26.84
C ARG A 362 -29.99 21.14 -26.00
N ILE A 363 -31.16 21.25 -25.36
CA ILE A 363 -31.71 20.16 -24.54
C ILE A 363 -32.74 19.37 -25.34
N ALA A 364 -32.53 18.06 -25.43
CA ALA A 364 -33.44 17.07 -26.00
C ALA A 364 -33.90 16.07 -24.92
N GLY A 365 -35.17 15.65 -24.94
CA GLY A 365 -35.72 14.67 -23.99
C GLY A 365 -36.90 15.16 -23.14
N ASP A 366 -37.38 14.29 -22.25
CA ASP A 366 -38.58 14.50 -21.43
C ASP A 366 -38.32 15.48 -20.26
N ARG A 367 -39.22 16.45 -20.08
CA ARG A 367 -39.04 17.60 -19.17
C ARG A 367 -39.71 17.39 -17.80
N GLY A 368 -39.75 16.15 -17.32
CA GLY A 368 -40.37 15.80 -16.02
C GLY A 368 -39.60 16.29 -14.77
N LEU A 369 -38.49 17.00 -14.93
CA LEU A 369 -37.60 17.45 -13.85
C LEU A 369 -37.54 18.97 -13.70
N SER A 370 -37.17 19.42 -12.50
CA SER A 370 -36.72 20.79 -12.24
C SER A 370 -35.34 21.03 -12.87
N ILE A 371 -35.34 21.48 -14.12
CA ILE A 371 -34.11 21.77 -14.89
C ILE A 371 -33.79 23.26 -14.77
N ASN A 372 -32.61 23.57 -14.25
CA ASN A 372 -32.07 24.93 -14.22
C ASN A 372 -31.06 25.10 -15.37
N VAL A 373 -31.44 25.88 -16.39
CA VAL A 373 -30.55 26.23 -17.50
C VAL A 373 -30.03 27.65 -17.27
N LYS A 374 -28.71 27.81 -17.26
CA LYS A 374 -28.05 29.10 -17.03
C LYS A 374 -27.09 29.49 -18.16
#